data_AF-A0A921MLZ7-F1
#
_entry.id   AF-A0A921MLZ7-F1
#
_cell.length_a   1.000
_cell.length_b   1.000
_cell.length_c   1.000
_cell.angle_alpha   90.00
_cell.angle_beta   90.00
_cell.angle_gamma   90.00
#
_symmetry.space_group_name_H-M   'P 1'
#
loop_
_entity.id
_entity.type
_entity.pdbx_description
1 polymer ?
#
loop_
_entity_poly.entity_id
_entity_poly.type
_entity_poly.pdbx_seq_one_letter_code
_entity_poly.pdbx_strand_id
1 'polypeptide(L)'
;MNDIWYQNYVKPQIRPTTQANYEAKIYQHIIPELGKTPLNQLAQKDLQQFYARMKTGGRLIRTEQFGKGLSDSMVRGLHAACRSALEKAVQEELIRTNPAVGCKLPPKRGREMQALGREELQRFLIQAQAEGYYELFLLDLCTGLRRGELLALQWDDLDF
;
A
#
# COMPACT_ATOMS: atom_id res chain seq x y z
N MET A 1 -4.14 -20.53 -6.52
CA MET A 1 -3.36 -19.38 -6.99
C MET A 1 -1.96 -19.44 -6.38
N ASN A 2 -0.93 -19.74 -7.17
CA ASN A 2 0.46 -19.87 -6.70
C ASN A 2 1.16 -18.49 -6.73
N ASP A 3 2.18 -18.27 -5.90
CA ASP A 3 2.92 -17.00 -5.78
C ASP A 3 4.02 -16.80 -6.84
N ILE A 4 4.11 -17.72 -7.80
CA ILE A 4 5.10 -17.73 -8.91
C ILE A 4 5.16 -16.38 -9.63
N TRP A 5 3.99 -15.78 -9.92
CA TRP A 5 3.92 -14.48 -10.58
C TRP A 5 4.68 -13.40 -9.78
N TYR A 6 4.46 -13.38 -8.48
CA TYR A 6 5.07 -12.38 -7.61
C TYR A 6 6.57 -12.60 -7.49
N GLN A 7 7.02 -13.84 -7.24
CA GLN A 7 8.43 -14.15 -7.05
C GLN A 7 9.28 -13.88 -8.29
N ASN A 8 8.79 -14.28 -9.47
CA ASN A 8 9.61 -14.27 -10.68
C ASN A 8 9.55 -12.94 -11.45
N TYR A 9 8.43 -12.21 -11.37
CA TYR A 9 8.22 -11.03 -12.22
C TYR A 9 8.15 -9.72 -11.44
N VAL A 10 7.48 -9.70 -10.29
CA VAL A 10 7.26 -8.45 -9.55
C VAL A 10 8.40 -8.17 -8.59
N LYS A 11 8.72 -9.13 -7.72
CA LYS A 11 9.69 -8.99 -6.64
C LYS A 11 11.06 -8.45 -7.10
N PRO A 12 11.66 -8.91 -8.22
CA PRO A 12 12.98 -8.43 -8.67
C PRO A 12 13.00 -6.96 -9.11
N GLN A 13 11.84 -6.40 -9.50
CA GLN A 13 11.75 -5.08 -10.12
C GLN A 13 11.37 -3.96 -9.13
N ILE A 14 11.03 -4.32 -7.88
CA ILE A 14 10.49 -3.38 -6.90
C ILE A 14 11.38 -3.27 -5.66
N ARG A 15 11.37 -2.09 -5.03
CA ARG A 15 12.14 -1.81 -3.81
C ARG A 15 11.69 -2.68 -2.63
N PRO A 16 12.57 -2.98 -1.65
CA PRO A 16 12.25 -3.85 -0.52
C PRO A 16 10.99 -3.45 0.26
N THR A 17 10.76 -2.15 0.47
CA THR A 17 9.54 -1.66 1.13
C THR A 17 8.27 -1.97 0.35
N THR A 18 8.34 -1.90 -0.99
CA THR A 18 7.24 -2.31 -1.87
C THR A 18 7.09 -3.84 -1.85
N GLN A 19 8.18 -4.61 -1.79
CA GLN A 19 8.13 -6.06 -1.67
C GLN A 19 7.36 -6.47 -0.41
N ALA A 20 7.73 -5.95 0.75
CA ALA A 20 7.05 -6.23 2.02
C ALA A 20 5.53 -5.93 1.95
N ASN A 21 5.15 -4.83 1.28
CA ASN A 21 3.75 -4.48 1.06
C ASN A 21 3.00 -5.45 0.13
N TYR A 22 3.69 -6.06 -0.85
CA TYR A 22 3.12 -7.11 -1.69
C TYR A 22 3.02 -8.43 -0.93
N GLU A 23 4.08 -8.84 -0.23
CA GLU A 23 4.12 -10.08 0.54
C GLU A 23 3.02 -10.11 1.61
N ALA A 24 2.82 -9.00 2.33
CA ALA A 24 1.73 -8.88 3.30
C ALA A 24 0.36 -9.13 2.63
N LYS A 25 0.10 -8.54 1.46
CA LYS A 25 -1.15 -8.75 0.71
C LYS A 25 -1.30 -10.19 0.24
N ILE A 26 -0.24 -10.74 -0.33
CA ILE A 26 -0.26 -12.06 -0.97
C ILE A 26 -0.39 -13.16 0.08
N TYR A 27 0.52 -13.20 1.04
CA TYR A 27 0.61 -14.32 1.99
C TYR A 27 -0.39 -14.21 3.15
N GLN A 28 -0.79 -13.00 3.54
CA GLN A 28 -1.69 -12.83 4.68
C GLN A 28 -3.17 -12.75 4.28
N HIS A 29 -3.47 -12.42 3.02
CA HIS A 29 -4.86 -12.21 2.59
C HIS A 29 -5.23 -13.01 1.33
N ILE A 30 -4.46 -12.89 0.24
CA ILE A 30 -4.85 -13.46 -1.06
C ILE A 30 -4.73 -14.99 -1.06
N ILE A 31 -3.57 -15.54 -0.70
CA ILE A 31 -3.34 -16.99 -0.72
C ILE A 31 -4.23 -17.73 0.29
N PRO A 32 -4.40 -17.27 1.55
CA PRO A 32 -5.25 -17.95 2.51
C PRO A 32 -6.72 -18.11 2.06
N GLU A 33 -7.28 -17.10 1.38
CA GLU A 33 -8.69 -17.09 0.96
C GLU A 33 -8.90 -17.62 -0.47
N LEU A 34 -8.06 -17.23 -1.43
CA LEU A 34 -8.23 -17.52 -2.85
C LEU A 34 -7.25 -18.57 -3.37
N GLY A 35 -6.21 -18.91 -2.60
CA GLY A 35 -5.15 -19.83 -3.02
C GLY A 35 -5.65 -21.23 -3.35
N LYS A 36 -6.73 -21.68 -2.69
CA LYS A 36 -7.33 -23.02 -2.86
C LYS A 36 -8.17 -23.15 -4.14
N THR A 37 -8.68 -22.05 -4.69
CA THR A 37 -9.50 -22.08 -5.90
C THR A 37 -8.59 -22.21 -7.13
N PRO A 38 -8.84 -23.19 -8.01
CA PRO A 38 -8.16 -23.30 -9.29
C PRO A 38 -8.34 -22.03 -10.13
N LEU A 39 -7.29 -21.60 -10.83
CA LEU A 39 -7.30 -20.33 -11.55
C LEU A 39 -8.39 -20.26 -12.63
N ASN A 40 -8.68 -21.38 -13.30
CA ASN A 40 -9.72 -21.52 -14.31
C ASN A 40 -11.16 -21.55 -13.76
N GLN A 41 -11.33 -21.72 -12.44
CA GLN A 41 -12.62 -21.70 -11.76
C GLN A 41 -12.85 -20.39 -11.01
N LEU A 42 -11.83 -19.55 -10.87
CA LEU A 42 -11.93 -18.28 -10.18
C LEU A 42 -12.83 -17.32 -10.97
N ALA A 43 -13.95 -16.95 -10.39
CA ALA A 43 -14.92 -16.04 -10.99
C ALA A 43 -14.95 -14.68 -10.29
N GLN A 44 -15.52 -13.69 -10.96
CA GLN A 44 -15.70 -12.33 -10.43
C GLN A 44 -16.46 -12.32 -9.08
N LYS A 45 -17.42 -13.24 -8.91
CA LYS A 45 -18.19 -13.39 -7.66
C LYS A 45 -17.29 -13.76 -6.47
N ASP A 46 -16.25 -14.57 -6.69
CA ASP A 46 -15.36 -15.05 -5.63
C ASP A 46 -14.46 -13.90 -5.16
N LEU A 47 -13.96 -13.10 -6.11
CA LEU A 47 -13.23 -11.87 -5.82
C LEU A 47 -14.10 -10.85 -5.07
N GLN A 48 -15.36 -10.69 -5.48
CA GLN A 48 -16.28 -9.78 -4.82
C GLN A 48 -16.58 -10.19 -3.38
N GLN A 49 -16.79 -11.49 -3.14
CA GLN A 49 -16.96 -12.05 -1.79
C GLN A 49 -15.69 -11.90 -0.96
N PHE A 50 -14.52 -12.15 -1.54
CA PHE A 50 -13.24 -11.93 -0.88
C PHE A 50 -13.10 -10.48 -0.42
N TYR A 51 -13.34 -9.49 -1.29
CA TYR A 51 -13.27 -8.08 -0.90
C TYR A 51 -14.28 -7.72 0.19
N ALA A 52 -15.49 -8.27 0.14
CA ALA A 52 -16.50 -8.06 1.18
C ALA A 52 -16.06 -8.64 2.53
N ARG A 53 -15.47 -9.84 2.57
CA ARG A 53 -14.91 -10.45 3.78
C ARG A 53 -13.74 -9.65 4.33
N MET A 54 -12.83 -9.21 3.47
CA MET A 54 -11.70 -8.36 3.86
C MET A 54 -12.18 -7.05 4.49
N LYS A 55 -13.30 -6.51 4.00
CA LYS A 55 -13.90 -5.28 4.53
C LYS A 55 -14.50 -5.45 5.93
N THR A 56 -14.98 -6.64 6.28
CA THR A 56 -15.61 -6.90 7.59
C THR A 56 -14.68 -7.54 8.61
N GLY A 57 -13.71 -8.36 8.18
CA GLY A 57 -12.89 -9.19 9.06
C GLY A 57 -11.44 -9.41 8.63
N GLY A 58 -10.93 -8.67 7.63
CA GLY A 58 -9.59 -8.90 7.10
C GLY A 58 -8.43 -8.30 7.91
N ARG A 59 -8.68 -7.56 9.00
CA ARG A 59 -7.60 -6.91 9.77
C ARG A 59 -6.94 -7.88 10.73
N LEU A 60 -5.62 -7.97 10.65
CA LEU A 60 -4.81 -8.88 11.46
C LEU A 60 -4.11 -8.21 12.65
N ILE A 61 -3.94 -6.89 12.62
CA ILE A 61 -3.23 -6.12 13.66
C ILE A 61 -4.09 -4.96 14.16
N ARG A 62 -3.93 -4.59 15.43
CA ARG A 62 -4.63 -3.44 16.05
C ARG A 62 -6.15 -3.48 15.83
N THR A 63 -6.72 -4.67 15.91
CA THR A 63 -8.16 -4.93 15.71
C THR A 63 -9.02 -4.26 16.77
N GLU A 64 -8.51 -4.15 18.01
CA GLU A 64 -9.19 -3.45 19.10
C GLU A 64 -9.33 -1.95 18.83
N GLN A 65 -8.31 -1.32 18.24
CA GLN A 65 -8.30 0.13 17.99
C GLN A 65 -9.07 0.54 16.73
N PHE A 66 -9.01 -0.28 15.67
CA PHE A 66 -9.51 0.10 14.35
C PHE A 66 -10.62 -0.83 13.81
N GLY A 67 -11.12 -1.74 14.64
CA GLY A 67 -12.09 -2.76 14.26
C GLY A 67 -11.49 -3.90 13.42
N LYS A 68 -12.31 -4.90 13.12
CA LYS A 68 -11.88 -6.13 12.43
C LYS A 68 -11.72 -5.99 10.91
N GLY A 69 -12.24 -4.91 10.32
CA GLY A 69 -12.25 -4.69 8.87
C GLY A 69 -11.00 -3.99 8.33
N LEU A 70 -10.63 -4.29 7.08
CA LEU A 70 -9.63 -3.53 6.33
C LEU A 70 -10.18 -2.17 5.87
N SER A 71 -9.26 -1.21 5.72
CA SER A 71 -9.56 0.09 5.15
C SER A 71 -9.89 -0.01 3.66
N ASP A 72 -10.63 0.97 3.12
CA ASP A 72 -10.96 1.02 1.68
C ASP A 72 -9.70 1.01 0.81
N SER A 73 -8.67 1.74 1.24
CA SER A 73 -7.37 1.79 0.56
C SER A 73 -6.71 0.40 0.50
N MET A 74 -6.74 -0.36 1.60
CA MET A 74 -6.15 -1.69 1.63
C MET A 74 -6.91 -2.67 0.74
N VAL A 75 -8.25 -2.65 0.75
CA VAL A 75 -9.08 -3.48 -0.15
C VAL A 75 -8.79 -3.15 -1.62
N ARG A 76 -8.65 -1.87 -1.96
CA ARG A 76 -8.24 -1.46 -3.32
C ARG A 76 -6.83 -1.94 -3.67
N GLY A 77 -5.91 -1.94 -2.70
CA GLY A 77 -4.56 -2.48 -2.86
C GLY A 77 -4.55 -3.99 -3.11
N LEU A 78 -5.40 -4.75 -2.39
CA LEU A 78 -5.61 -6.18 -2.65
C LEU A 78 -6.17 -6.41 -4.06
N HIS A 79 -7.17 -5.63 -4.46
CA HIS A 79 -7.72 -5.71 -5.81
C HIS A 79 -6.67 -5.44 -6.90
N ALA A 80 -5.86 -4.40 -6.74
CA ALA A 80 -4.81 -4.08 -7.70
C ALA A 80 -3.79 -5.22 -7.85
N ALA A 81 -3.42 -5.86 -6.74
CA ALA A 81 -2.54 -7.04 -6.76
C ALA A 81 -3.20 -8.23 -7.49
N CYS A 82 -4.44 -8.57 -7.14
CA CYS A 82 -5.19 -9.65 -7.81
C CYS A 82 -5.34 -9.38 -9.31
N ARG A 83 -5.76 -8.16 -9.68
CA ARG A 83 -5.96 -7.77 -11.08
C ARG A 83 -4.68 -7.91 -11.87
N SER A 84 -3.55 -7.46 -11.32
CA SER A 84 -2.24 -7.55 -11.99
C SER A 84 -1.79 -9.00 -12.18
N ALA A 85 -1.97 -9.83 -11.14
CA ALA A 85 -1.64 -11.25 -11.22
C ALA A 85 -2.50 -12.00 -12.25
N LEU A 86 -3.80 -11.69 -12.30
CA LEU A 86 -4.75 -12.29 -13.25
C LEU A 86 -4.53 -11.77 -14.68
N GLU A 87 -4.10 -10.52 -14.84
CA GLU A 87 -3.72 -10.00 -16.16
C GLU A 87 -2.53 -10.76 -16.72
N LYS A 88 -1.53 -11.06 -15.88
CA LYS A 88 -0.41 -11.91 -16.32
C LYS A 88 -0.87 -13.32 -16.69
N ALA A 89 -1.80 -13.90 -15.92
CA ALA A 89 -2.36 -15.21 -16.26
C ALA A 89 -3.12 -15.21 -17.60
N VAL A 90 -3.74 -14.10 -18.00
CA VAL A 90 -4.31 -13.94 -19.35
C VAL A 90 -3.20 -13.86 -20.39
N GLN A 91 -2.15 -13.08 -20.15
CA GLN A 91 -1.00 -12.96 -21.08
C GLN A 91 -0.25 -14.28 -21.28
N GLU A 92 -0.20 -15.14 -20.26
CA GLU A 92 0.35 -16.49 -20.32
C GLU A 92 -0.67 -17.53 -20.81
N GLU A 93 -1.85 -17.10 -21.28
CA GLU A 93 -2.93 -17.94 -21.81
C GLU A 93 -3.48 -19.00 -20.83
N LEU A 94 -3.20 -18.86 -19.53
CA LEU A 94 -3.69 -19.76 -18.47
C LEU A 94 -5.21 -19.61 -18.27
N ILE A 95 -5.73 -18.41 -18.52
CA ILE A 95 -7.15 -18.08 -18.50
C ILE A 95 -7.50 -17.16 -19.67
N ARG A 96 -8.73 -17.25 -20.17
CA ARG A 96 -9.16 -16.47 -21.34
C ARG A 96 -9.45 -15.00 -21.03
N THR A 97 -9.89 -14.71 -19.82
CA THR A 97 -10.38 -13.38 -19.42
C THR A 97 -10.02 -13.11 -17.97
N ASN A 98 -9.74 -11.86 -17.62
CA ASN A 98 -9.40 -11.47 -16.25
C ASN A 98 -10.68 -11.31 -15.39
N PRO A 99 -10.95 -12.20 -14.41
CA PRO A 99 -12.18 -12.14 -13.62
C PRO A 99 -12.23 -10.96 -12.64
N ALA A 100 -11.12 -10.24 -12.44
CA ALA A 100 -11.09 -9.04 -11.62
C ALA A 100 -11.70 -7.82 -12.34
N VAL A 101 -11.84 -7.87 -13.67
CA VAL A 101 -12.47 -6.79 -14.43
C VAL A 101 -13.95 -6.71 -14.05
N GLY A 102 -14.42 -5.50 -13.73
CA GLY A 102 -15.81 -5.26 -13.33
C GLY A 102 -16.13 -5.51 -11.84
N CYS A 103 -15.15 -5.90 -11.00
CA CYS A 103 -15.36 -5.93 -9.56
C CYS A 103 -15.71 -4.54 -9.01
N LYS A 104 -16.72 -4.47 -8.14
CA LYS A 104 -17.12 -3.25 -7.43
C LYS A 104 -16.16 -3.01 -6.27
N LEU A 105 -15.54 -1.85 -6.24
CA LEU A 105 -14.57 -1.48 -5.20
C LEU A 105 -15.12 -0.39 -4.29
N PRO A 106 -14.66 -0.33 -3.03
CA PRO A 106 -14.94 0.81 -2.18
C PRO A 106 -14.48 2.13 -2.83
N PRO A 107 -15.20 3.24 -2.57
CA PRO A 107 -14.86 4.54 -3.13
C PRO A 107 -13.46 4.96 -2.71
N LYS A 108 -12.74 5.64 -3.60
CA LYS A 108 -11.46 6.26 -3.26
C LYS A 108 -11.77 7.51 -2.42
N ARG A 109 -11.65 7.39 -1.09
CA ARG A 109 -11.72 8.55 -0.21
C ARG A 109 -10.37 9.26 -0.20
N GLY A 110 -10.34 10.50 -0.66
CA GLY A 110 -9.26 11.42 -0.33
C GLY A 110 -9.37 11.78 1.15
N ARG A 111 -8.26 11.71 1.88
CA ARG A 111 -8.19 12.37 3.19
C ARG A 111 -7.79 13.81 2.91
N GLU A 112 -8.54 14.77 3.44
CA GLU A 112 -8.08 16.16 3.44
C GLU A 112 -6.79 16.25 4.23
N MET A 113 -5.77 16.82 3.61
CA MET A 113 -4.48 17.00 4.25
C MET A 113 -4.59 18.15 5.22
N GLN A 114 -4.38 17.87 6.51
CA GLN A 114 -4.32 18.90 7.54
C GLN A 114 -2.92 19.50 7.51
N ALA A 115 -2.80 20.71 6.97
CA ALA A 115 -1.56 21.47 6.98
C ALA A 115 -1.48 22.29 8.27
N LEU A 116 -0.27 22.43 8.82
CA LEU A 116 -0.02 23.29 9.98
C LEU A 116 -0.22 24.75 9.59
N GLY A 117 -1.04 25.47 10.36
CA GLY A 117 -1.13 26.91 10.28
C GLY A 117 0.12 27.61 10.81
N ARG A 118 0.24 28.92 10.58
CA ARG A 118 1.42 29.72 10.99
C ARG A 118 1.75 29.58 12.48
N GLU A 119 0.74 29.67 13.34
CA GLU A 119 0.91 29.58 14.80
C GLU A 119 1.27 28.15 15.27
N GLU A 120 0.73 27.13 14.60
CA GLU A 120 1.07 25.74 14.87
C GLU A 120 2.50 25.44 14.43
N LEU A 121 2.92 25.98 13.29
CA LEU A 121 4.28 25.87 12.80
C LEU A 121 5.29 26.54 13.74
N GLN A 122 4.96 27.72 14.27
CA GLN A 122 5.80 28.40 15.25
C GLN A 122 5.94 27.57 16.53
N ARG A 123 4.83 27.03 17.06
CA ARG A 123 4.85 26.14 18.24
C ARG A 123 5.67 24.88 17.98
N PHE A 124 5.51 24.29 16.80
CA PHE A 124 6.26 23.13 16.35
C PHE A 124 7.77 23.40 16.33
N LEU A 125 8.20 24.53 15.77
CA LEU A 125 9.61 24.91 15.72
C LEU A 125 10.20 25.22 17.11
N ILE A 126 9.44 25.86 18.00
CA ILE A 126 9.87 26.08 19.40
C ILE A 126 10.11 24.75 20.10
N GLN A 127 9.20 23.77 19.93
CA GLN A 127 9.36 22.45 20.51
C GLN A 127 10.54 21.69 19.89
N ALA A 128 10.70 21.76 18.56
CA ALA A 128 11.84 21.18 17.87
C ALA A 128 13.17 21.74 18.38
N GLN A 129 13.23 23.03 18.73
CA GLN A 129 14.40 23.65 19.33
C GLN A 129 14.69 23.11 20.73
N ALA A 130 13.67 22.96 21.57
CA ALA A 130 13.84 22.36 22.90
C ALA A 130 14.32 20.90 22.85
N GLU A 131 13.98 20.17 21.78
CA GLU A 131 14.38 18.77 21.58
C GLU A 131 15.67 18.61 20.72
N GLY A 132 16.26 19.70 20.23
CA GLY A 132 17.48 19.67 19.42
C GLY A 132 17.31 19.24 17.96
N TYR A 133 16.10 19.34 17.40
CA TYR A 133 15.78 19.01 16.00
C TYR A 133 15.47 20.23 15.14
N TYR A 134 15.76 21.44 15.63
CA TYR A 134 15.35 22.69 14.98
C TYR A 134 15.87 22.81 13.54
N GLU A 135 17.17 22.61 13.34
CA GLU A 135 17.85 22.76 12.05
C GLU A 135 17.30 21.77 11.02
N LEU A 136 17.05 20.53 11.44
CA LEU A 136 16.48 19.48 10.60
C LEU A 136 15.09 19.86 10.09
N PHE A 137 14.21 20.29 11.00
CA PHE A 137 12.84 20.67 10.63
C PHE A 137 12.78 22.01 9.90
N LEU A 138 13.70 22.94 10.19
CA LEU A 138 13.80 24.18 9.43
C LEU A 138 14.18 23.88 7.97
N LEU A 139 15.16 23.00 7.76
CA LEU A 139 15.56 22.56 6.41
C LEU A 139 14.42 21.86 5.68
N ASP A 140 13.71 20.94 6.35
CA ASP A 140 12.51 20.26 5.81
C ASP A 140 11.46 21.27 5.34
N LEU A 141 11.14 22.26 6.18
CA LEU A 141 10.10 23.26 5.90
C LEU A 141 10.49 24.26 4.80
N CYS A 142 11.78 24.62 4.71
CA CYS A 142 12.26 25.59 3.71
C CYS A 142 12.48 24.94 2.33
N THR A 143 12.84 23.66 2.28
CA THR A 143 13.18 22.96 1.02
C THR A 143 12.03 22.11 0.49
N GLY A 144 11.11 21.67 1.37
CA GLY A 144 10.04 20.76 1.02
C GLY A 144 10.51 19.35 0.63
N LEU A 145 11.74 18.98 1.02
CA LEU A 145 12.27 17.64 0.80
C LEU A 145 11.41 16.59 1.49
N ARG A 146 11.32 15.38 0.93
CA ARG A 146 10.75 14.26 1.67
C ARG A 146 11.71 13.87 2.78
N ARG A 147 11.20 13.42 3.92
CA ARG A 147 12.03 12.88 5.02
C ARG A 147 13.14 11.92 4.57
N GLY A 148 12.87 11.06 3.58
CA GLY A 148 13.90 10.15 3.06
C GLY A 148 15.01 10.83 2.25
N GLU A 149 14.69 11.94 1.58
CA GLU A 149 15.66 12.79 0.87
C GLU A 149 16.47 13.60 1.89
N LEU A 150 15.79 14.20 2.89
CA LEU A 150 16.43 14.95 3.98
C LEU A 150 17.47 14.10 4.75
N LEU A 151 17.12 12.84 5.05
CA LEU A 151 18.02 11.92 5.76
C LEU A 151 19.15 11.34 4.88
N ALA A 152 19.06 11.50 3.56
CA ALA A 152 20.07 11.02 2.62
C ALA A 152 20.96 12.13 2.08
N LEU A 153 20.70 13.39 2.46
CA LEU A 153 21.43 14.58 2.01
C LEU A 153 22.86 14.57 2.54
N GLN A 154 23.83 14.76 1.65
CA GLN A 154 25.26 14.82 1.94
C GLN A 154 25.81 16.21 1.62
N TRP A 155 26.94 16.56 2.23
CA TRP A 155 27.61 17.85 1.97
C TRP A 155 28.04 17.99 0.50
N ASP A 156 28.36 16.89 -0.17
CA ASP A 156 28.75 16.86 -1.58
C ASP A 156 27.55 17.12 -2.53
N ASP A 157 26.30 17.11 -2.03
CA ASP A 157 25.12 17.46 -2.81
C ASP A 157 24.91 18.99 -2.90
N LEU A 158 25.75 19.79 -2.23
CA LEU A 158 25.68 21.25 -2.21
C LEU A 158 26.78 21.88 -3.08
N ASP A 159 26.38 22.55 -4.15
CA ASP A 159 27.28 23.37 -4.96
C ASP A 159 27.45 24.76 -4.32
N PHE A 160 28.71 25.18 -4.10
CA PHE A 160 29.09 26.47 -3.50
C PHE A 160 29.62 27.46 -4.54
#